data_AF-A0A0L0LJP7-F1
#
_entry.id   AF-A0A0L0LJP7-F1
#
_cell.length_a   1.000
_cell.length_b   1.000
_cell.length_c   1.000
_cell.angle_alpha   90.00
_cell.angle_beta   90.00
_cell.angle_gamma   90.00
#
_symmetry.space_group_name_H-M   'P 1'
#
loop_
_entity.id
_entity.type
_entity.pdbx_description
1 polymer ?
#
loop_
_entity_poly.entity_id
_entity_poly.type
_entity_poly.pdbx_seq_one_letter_code
_entity_poly.pdbx_strand_id
1 'polypeptide(L)'
;MEASLTASAAPSAPAPQKSTIRDFAFPIVAILASLYFPKQFIIDAFLVVGQAHFLMAYLYQYRGKKMNQWYALVGLLTFAACALYFTAGGGVTAILIVAGILFALHFAIDECTLHEEKLSMRSWVAIGGFVAMFSSLILLVIYPHLVVVPIIASFLLAASIAVRTFVSRTPVSRTERYLWFVEASLFVLALVLGLPEQVLGVVLLLHFANWYVWYGGKVAERPGKAKGYWTEVIVTLAISAAAFAALRYFGASVFGLFFALQFYYAWAIAHILLSFVSAKWHS
;
A
#
# COMPACT_ATOMS: atom_id res chain seq x y z
N MET A 1 -13.89 30.59 -33.69
CA MET A 1 -13.84 29.19 -34.16
C MET A 1 -13.07 28.40 -33.12
N GLU A 2 -13.76 27.93 -32.08
CA GLU A 2 -13.18 27.10 -31.02
C GLU A 2 -13.25 25.64 -31.46
N ALA A 3 -12.10 25.02 -31.67
CA ALA A 3 -12.02 23.59 -31.96
C ALA A 3 -12.39 22.82 -30.69
N SER A 4 -13.64 22.36 -30.65
CA SER A 4 -14.16 21.43 -29.66
C SER A 4 -13.40 20.10 -29.76
N LEU A 5 -12.43 19.91 -28.87
CA LEU A 5 -11.81 18.62 -28.60
C LEU A 5 -12.78 17.80 -27.74
N THR A 6 -13.85 17.31 -28.36
CA THR A 6 -14.60 16.18 -27.82
C THR A 6 -13.67 14.98 -27.82
N ALA A 7 -13.02 14.74 -26.68
CA ALA A 7 -12.35 13.49 -26.42
C ALA A 7 -13.41 12.38 -26.54
N SER A 8 -13.45 11.74 -27.71
CA SER A 8 -14.12 10.47 -27.95
C SER A 8 -13.80 9.57 -26.77
N ALA A 9 -14.83 9.18 -26.02
CA ALA A 9 -14.71 8.19 -24.97
C ALA A 9 -14.02 6.97 -25.59
N ALA A 10 -12.75 6.78 -25.24
CA ALA A 10 -11.95 5.70 -25.79
C ALA A 10 -12.73 4.39 -25.60
N PRO A 11 -12.83 3.53 -26.63
CA PRO A 11 -13.50 2.25 -26.51
C PRO A 11 -12.97 1.55 -25.26
N SER A 12 -13.88 1.12 -24.39
CA SER A 12 -13.56 0.39 -23.18
C SER A 12 -12.70 -0.79 -23.60
N ALA A 13 -11.40 -0.73 -23.27
CA ALA A 13 -10.49 -1.82 -23.54
C ALA A 13 -11.09 -3.12 -22.96
N PRO A 14 -10.95 -4.26 -23.65
CA PRO A 14 -11.42 -5.54 -23.13
C PRO A 14 -10.89 -5.73 -21.72
N ALA A 15 -11.74 -6.24 -20.82
CA ALA A 15 -11.39 -6.41 -19.42
C ALA A 15 -10.13 -7.30 -19.33
N PRO A 16 -9.00 -6.78 -18.80
CA PRO A 16 -7.76 -7.54 -18.77
C PRO A 16 -7.99 -8.87 -18.07
N GLN A 17 -7.46 -9.93 -18.68
CA GLN A 17 -7.61 -11.30 -18.21
C GLN A 17 -7.18 -11.40 -16.73
N LYS A 18 -8.09 -11.83 -15.85
CA LYS A 18 -7.92 -11.81 -14.40
C LYS A 18 -6.85 -12.82 -13.94
N SER A 19 -5.58 -12.45 -14.04
CA SER A 19 -4.43 -13.27 -13.69
C SER A 19 -4.47 -13.67 -12.20
N THR A 20 -4.75 -14.95 -11.95
CA THR A 20 -4.67 -15.57 -10.62
C THR A 20 -3.23 -15.74 -10.16
N ILE A 21 -2.24 -15.62 -11.05
CA ILE A 21 -0.82 -15.79 -10.72
C ILE A 21 -0.37 -14.70 -9.77
N ARG A 22 -0.78 -13.43 -9.99
CA ARG A 22 -0.43 -12.31 -9.10
C ARG A 22 -0.86 -12.59 -7.66
N ASP A 23 -2.08 -13.09 -7.50
CA ASP A 23 -2.73 -13.29 -6.20
C ASP A 23 -2.00 -14.30 -5.30
N PHE A 24 -1.19 -15.21 -5.87
CA PHE A 24 -0.41 -16.19 -5.12
C PHE A 24 1.10 -15.98 -5.24
N ALA A 25 1.60 -15.74 -6.45
CA ALA A 25 3.04 -15.63 -6.69
C ALA A 25 3.64 -14.42 -5.96
N PHE A 26 2.95 -13.27 -5.94
CA PHE A 26 3.53 -12.07 -5.33
C PHE A 26 3.61 -12.20 -3.81
N PRO A 27 2.55 -12.62 -3.09
CA PRO A 27 2.70 -12.87 -1.66
C PRO A 27 3.72 -13.96 -1.35
N ILE A 28 3.81 -15.04 -2.15
CA ILE A 28 4.85 -16.07 -1.96
C ILE A 28 6.25 -15.49 -2.11
N VAL A 29 6.51 -14.70 -3.15
CA VAL A 29 7.80 -14.03 -3.34
C VAL A 29 8.08 -13.06 -2.19
N ALA A 30 7.07 -12.34 -1.71
CA ALA A 30 7.16 -11.49 -0.52
C ALA A 30 7.57 -12.31 0.72
N ILE A 31 6.89 -13.42 0.99
CA ILE A 31 7.21 -14.34 2.09
C ILE A 31 8.66 -14.82 1.96
N LEU A 32 9.08 -15.31 0.80
CA LEU A 32 10.45 -15.76 0.58
C LEU A 32 11.46 -14.62 0.78
N ALA A 33 11.15 -13.41 0.33
CA ALA A 33 11.99 -12.23 0.57
C ALA A 33 12.12 -11.90 2.07
N SER A 34 11.05 -12.05 2.85
CA SER A 34 11.06 -11.82 4.30
C SER A 34 11.97 -12.79 5.06
N LEU A 35 12.14 -14.02 4.54
CA LEU A 35 12.99 -15.05 5.10
C LEU A 35 14.46 -14.92 4.66
N TYR A 36 14.67 -14.45 3.44
CA TYR A 36 16.00 -14.40 2.82
C TYR A 36 16.77 -13.11 3.13
N PHE A 37 16.09 -11.96 3.13
CA PHE A 37 16.75 -10.66 3.26
C PHE A 37 16.79 -10.17 4.72
N PRO A 38 17.88 -9.48 5.13
CA PRO A 38 17.95 -8.90 6.46
C PRO A 38 16.95 -7.74 6.61
N LYS A 39 16.48 -7.52 7.84
CA LYS A 39 15.52 -6.45 8.20
C LYS A 39 15.90 -5.09 7.60
N GLN A 40 17.16 -4.68 7.74
CA GLN A 40 17.59 -3.37 7.25
C GLN A 40 17.44 -3.24 5.72
N PHE A 41 17.72 -4.30 4.98
CA PHE A 41 17.53 -4.30 3.52
C PHE A 41 16.06 -4.11 3.15
N ILE A 42 15.15 -4.78 3.87
CA ILE A 42 13.69 -4.61 3.67
C ILE A 42 13.27 -3.19 3.99
N ILE A 43 13.80 -2.59 5.07
CA ILE A 43 13.55 -1.20 5.44
C ILE A 43 13.99 -0.25 4.34
N ASP A 44 15.25 -0.36 3.92
CA ASP A 44 15.82 0.48 2.87
C ASP A 44 15.05 0.31 1.55
N ALA A 45 14.68 -0.93 1.21
CA ALA A 45 13.89 -1.23 0.02
C ALA A 45 12.51 -0.56 0.06
N PHE A 46 11.75 -0.67 1.16
CA PHE A 46 10.42 -0.04 1.19
C PHE A 46 10.52 1.48 1.22
N LEU A 47 11.57 2.07 1.82
CA LEU A 47 11.79 3.52 1.78
C LEU A 47 12.01 4.02 0.35
N VAL A 48 12.89 3.34 -0.40
CA VAL A 48 13.19 3.67 -1.80
C VAL A 48 11.98 3.45 -2.69
N VAL A 49 11.38 2.26 -2.64
CA VAL A 49 10.26 1.89 -3.51
C VAL A 49 9.01 2.68 -3.15
N GLY A 50 8.79 2.96 -1.87
CA GLY A 50 7.66 3.77 -1.38
C GLY A 50 7.74 5.21 -1.86
N GLN A 51 8.91 5.86 -1.81
CA GLN A 51 9.07 7.21 -2.35
C GLN A 51 8.86 7.25 -3.88
N ALA A 52 9.37 6.26 -4.61
CA ALA A 52 9.09 6.14 -6.04
C ALA A 52 7.59 5.95 -6.31
N HIS A 53 6.92 5.14 -5.49
CA HIS A 53 5.49 4.89 -5.58
C HIS A 53 4.66 6.16 -5.33
N PHE A 54 5.00 6.96 -4.32
CA PHE A 54 4.35 8.24 -4.06
C PHE A 54 4.46 9.16 -5.27
N LEU A 55 5.67 9.31 -5.83
CA LEU A 55 5.93 10.18 -6.98
C LEU A 55 5.15 9.73 -8.21
N MET A 56 5.15 8.42 -8.49
CA MET A 56 4.37 7.82 -9.57
C MET A 56 2.87 8.08 -9.37
N ALA A 57 2.34 7.79 -8.19
CA ALA A 57 0.93 8.00 -7.90
C ALA A 57 0.51 9.47 -8.12
N TYR A 58 1.31 10.43 -7.65
CA TYR A 58 1.05 11.86 -7.88
C TYR A 58 1.09 12.23 -9.37
N LEU A 59 2.07 11.73 -10.12
CA LEU A 59 2.15 11.95 -11.57
C LEU A 59 0.90 11.42 -12.29
N TYR A 60 0.41 10.24 -11.93
CA TYR A 60 -0.79 9.65 -12.52
C TYR A 60 -2.07 10.34 -12.06
N GLN A 61 -2.16 10.78 -10.81
CA GLN A 61 -3.28 11.60 -10.32
C GLN A 61 -3.35 12.95 -11.05
N TYR A 62 -2.20 13.60 -11.27
CA TYR A 62 -2.10 14.83 -12.05
C TYR A 62 -2.55 14.62 -13.51
N ARG A 63 -1.96 13.65 -14.21
CA ARG A 63 -2.30 13.35 -15.62
C ARG A 63 -3.75 12.87 -15.79
N GLY A 64 -4.29 12.19 -14.77
CA GLY A 64 -5.68 11.80 -14.69
C GLY A 64 -6.65 12.92 -14.31
N LYS A 65 -6.15 14.16 -14.13
CA LYS A 65 -6.92 15.34 -13.70
C LYS A 65 -7.72 15.11 -12.41
N LYS A 66 -7.14 14.33 -11.48
CA LYS A 66 -7.75 14.02 -10.17
C LYS A 66 -7.39 15.02 -9.07
N MET A 67 -6.40 15.88 -9.30
CA MET A 67 -5.94 16.88 -8.33
C MET A 67 -6.78 18.16 -8.43
N ASN A 68 -7.86 18.23 -7.65
CA ASN A 68 -8.75 19.39 -7.58
C ASN A 68 -8.44 20.27 -6.33
N GLN A 69 -9.28 21.27 -6.07
CA GLN A 69 -9.13 22.14 -4.88
C GLN A 69 -9.19 21.36 -3.56
N TRP A 70 -10.04 20.33 -3.47
CA TRP A 70 -10.12 19.47 -2.29
C TRP A 70 -8.84 18.66 -2.07
N TYR A 71 -8.22 18.17 -3.14
CA TYR A 71 -6.91 17.52 -3.10
C TYR A 71 -5.86 18.46 -2.50
N ALA A 72 -5.79 19.70 -2.99
CA ALA A 72 -4.87 20.70 -2.47
C ALA A 72 -5.14 21.05 -1.00
N LEU A 73 -6.41 21.21 -0.61
CA LEU A 73 -6.80 21.50 0.76
C LEU A 73 -6.41 20.37 1.71
N VAL A 74 -6.71 19.11 1.36
CA VAL A 74 -6.33 17.94 2.20
C VAL A 74 -4.82 17.81 2.31
N GLY A 75 -4.08 18.06 1.22
CA GLY A 75 -2.62 18.10 1.24
C GLY A 75 -2.09 19.18 2.19
N LEU A 76 -2.62 20.40 2.12
CA LEU A 76 -2.24 21.51 2.98
C LEU A 76 -2.55 21.24 4.45
N LEU A 77 -3.76 20.75 4.76
CA LEU A 77 -4.17 20.43 6.13
C LEU A 77 -3.31 19.30 6.71
N THR A 78 -2.99 18.29 5.91
CA THR A 78 -2.12 17.19 6.35
C THR A 78 -0.70 17.68 6.62
N PHE A 79 -0.17 18.54 5.74
CA PHE A 79 1.13 19.17 5.94
C PHE A 79 1.15 20.01 7.23
N ALA A 80 0.15 20.87 7.43
CA ALA A 80 0.03 21.70 8.62
C ALA A 80 -0.09 20.86 9.90
N ALA A 81 -0.88 19.79 9.87
CA ALA A 81 -1.02 18.87 11.00
C ALA A 81 0.29 18.15 11.33
N CYS A 82 1.04 17.67 10.33
CA CYS A 82 2.35 17.05 10.53
C CYS A 82 3.38 18.06 11.06
N ALA A 83 3.40 19.28 10.52
CA ALA A 83 4.28 20.35 11.00
C ALA A 83 3.99 20.68 12.46
N LEU A 84 2.71 20.88 12.82
CA LEU A 84 2.30 21.12 14.21
C LEU A 84 2.72 19.95 15.11
N TYR A 85 2.46 18.71 14.70
CA TYR A 85 2.84 17.51 15.45
C TYR A 85 4.33 17.48 15.79
N PHE A 86 5.20 17.72 14.80
CA PHE A 86 6.66 17.71 15.04
C PHE A 86 7.13 18.91 15.85
N THR A 87 6.59 20.12 15.60
CA THR A 87 6.95 21.32 16.40
C THR A 87 6.50 21.23 17.86
N ALA A 88 5.43 20.47 18.14
CA ALA A 88 4.96 20.17 19.49
C ALA A 88 5.76 19.05 20.18
N GLY A 89 6.85 18.54 19.57
CA GLY A 89 7.68 17.48 20.14
C GLY A 89 7.18 16.06 19.88
N GLY A 90 6.30 15.87 18.89
CA GLY A 90 5.80 14.56 18.48
C GLY A 90 6.93 13.60 18.04
N GLY A 91 6.89 12.36 18.54
CA GLY A 91 7.88 11.32 18.25
C GLY A 91 7.52 10.42 17.06
N VAL A 92 8.41 9.48 16.71
CA VAL A 92 8.18 8.55 15.59
C VAL A 92 7.06 7.54 15.87
N THR A 93 6.82 7.18 17.13
CA THR A 93 5.92 6.09 17.51
C THR A 93 4.46 6.36 17.14
N ALA A 94 3.92 7.53 17.49
CA ALA A 94 2.50 7.79 17.23
C ALA A 94 2.24 7.97 15.72
N ILE A 95 3.16 8.62 14.99
CA ILE A 95 3.02 8.76 13.54
C ILE A 95 3.16 7.41 12.81
N LEU A 96 4.01 6.49 13.29
CA LEU A 96 4.09 5.12 12.79
C LEU A 96 2.75 4.39 12.97
N ILE A 97 2.12 4.48 14.14
CA ILE A 97 0.83 3.82 14.40
C ILE A 97 -0.23 4.36 13.43
N VAL A 98 -0.34 5.68 13.28
CA VAL A 98 -1.30 6.32 12.36
C VAL A 98 -1.03 5.93 10.91
N ALA A 99 0.22 6.03 10.45
CA ALA A 99 0.61 5.66 9.10
C ALA A 99 0.33 4.18 8.82
N GLY A 100 0.60 3.30 9.79
CA GLY A 100 0.39 1.87 9.66
C GLY A 100 -1.09 1.47 9.59
N ILE A 101 -1.96 2.08 10.42
CA ILE A 101 -3.42 1.87 10.34
C ILE A 101 -3.96 2.36 9.00
N LEU A 102 -3.57 3.57 8.58
CA LEU A 102 -3.98 4.13 7.29
C LEU A 102 -3.49 3.29 6.12
N PHE A 103 -2.24 2.81 6.17
CA PHE A 103 -1.69 1.92 5.15
C PHE A 103 -2.49 0.62 5.09
N ALA A 104 -2.79 -0.01 6.23
CA ALA A 104 -3.52 -1.27 6.23
C ALA A 104 -4.91 -1.13 5.61
N LEU A 105 -5.60 -0.03 5.95
CA LEU A 105 -6.91 0.29 5.38
C LEU A 105 -6.80 0.58 3.88
N HIS A 106 -5.82 1.39 3.49
CA HIS A 106 -5.56 1.73 2.09
C HIS A 106 -5.26 0.49 1.25
N PHE A 107 -4.33 -0.35 1.72
CA PHE A 107 -3.96 -1.62 1.09
C PHE A 107 -5.19 -2.49 0.84
N ALA A 108 -5.95 -2.80 1.90
CA ALA A 108 -7.04 -3.76 1.81
C ALA A 108 -8.19 -3.27 0.93
N ILE A 109 -8.45 -1.95 0.93
CA ILE A 109 -9.43 -1.35 0.03
C ILE A 109 -8.92 -1.31 -1.41
N ASP A 110 -7.65 -0.97 -1.63
CA ASP A 110 -7.07 -0.94 -2.97
C ASP A 110 -7.07 -2.33 -3.60
N GLU A 111 -6.88 -3.40 -2.83
CA GLU A 111 -7.02 -4.78 -3.33
C GLU A 111 -8.40 -5.06 -3.93
N CYS A 112 -9.51 -4.53 -3.36
CA CYS A 112 -10.82 -4.62 -4.02
C CYS A 112 -10.79 -3.98 -5.42
N THR A 113 -10.14 -2.82 -5.56
CA THR A 113 -9.98 -2.13 -6.85
C THR A 113 -9.09 -2.91 -7.80
N LEU A 114 -7.98 -3.47 -7.30
CA LEU A 114 -7.00 -4.25 -8.05
C LEU A 114 -7.53 -5.61 -8.51
N HIS A 115 -8.53 -6.17 -7.81
CA HIS A 115 -9.29 -7.36 -8.23
C HIS A 115 -10.55 -7.05 -9.03
N GLU A 116 -10.84 -5.76 -9.26
CA GLU A 116 -12.05 -5.27 -9.94
C GLU A 116 -13.35 -5.73 -9.26
N GLU A 117 -13.34 -5.77 -7.92
CA GLU A 117 -14.47 -6.12 -7.07
C GLU A 117 -15.06 -4.87 -6.42
N LYS A 118 -16.40 -4.80 -6.36
CA LYS A 118 -17.07 -3.73 -5.62
C LYS A 118 -16.92 -3.94 -4.12
N LEU A 119 -16.80 -2.84 -3.37
CA LEU A 119 -16.87 -2.90 -1.91
C LEU A 119 -18.26 -3.42 -1.50
N SER A 120 -18.24 -4.47 -0.67
CA SER A 120 -19.44 -5.06 -0.08
C SER A 120 -19.27 -5.13 1.43
N MET A 121 -20.36 -5.32 2.18
CA MET A 121 -20.25 -5.54 3.64
C MET A 121 -19.36 -6.73 3.99
N ARG A 122 -19.27 -7.73 3.11
CA ARG A 122 -18.39 -8.89 3.30
C ARG A 122 -16.93 -8.51 3.11
N SER A 123 -16.64 -7.72 2.07
CA SER A 123 -15.30 -7.15 1.84
C SER A 123 -14.88 -6.30 3.04
N TRP A 124 -15.78 -5.52 3.63
CA TRP A 124 -15.49 -4.73 4.84
C TRP A 124 -15.12 -5.58 6.06
N VAL A 125 -15.70 -6.77 6.22
CA VAL A 125 -15.28 -7.70 7.29
C VAL A 125 -13.86 -8.21 7.06
N ALA A 126 -13.51 -8.60 5.82
CA ALA A 126 -12.15 -9.01 5.47
C ALA A 126 -11.16 -7.85 5.64
N ILE A 127 -11.49 -6.65 5.16
CA ILE A 127 -10.70 -5.43 5.35
C ILE A 127 -10.48 -5.15 6.85
N GLY A 128 -11.54 -5.25 7.66
CA GLY A 128 -11.46 -5.06 9.11
C GLY A 128 -10.53 -6.07 9.78
N GLY A 129 -10.59 -7.35 9.37
CA GLY A 129 -9.67 -8.40 9.80
C GLY A 129 -8.21 -8.06 9.47
N PHE A 130 -7.94 -7.66 8.22
CA PHE A 130 -6.62 -7.25 7.76
C PHE A 130 -6.07 -6.09 8.58
N VAL A 131 -6.88 -5.03 8.73
CA VAL A 131 -6.51 -3.82 9.47
C VAL A 131 -6.23 -4.16 10.93
N ALA A 132 -7.07 -4.95 11.57
CA ALA A 132 -6.88 -5.36 12.96
C ALA A 132 -5.58 -6.16 13.13
N MET A 133 -5.33 -7.15 12.25
CA MET A 133 -4.12 -7.96 12.31
C MET A 133 -2.86 -7.13 12.04
N PHE A 134 -2.83 -6.35 10.95
CA PHE A 134 -1.67 -5.51 10.62
C PHE A 134 -1.37 -4.48 11.71
N SER A 135 -2.41 -3.83 12.26
CA SER A 135 -2.26 -2.87 13.36
C SER A 135 -1.76 -3.53 14.64
N SER A 136 -2.24 -4.74 14.95
CA SER A 136 -1.75 -5.50 16.10
C SER A 136 -0.27 -5.89 15.98
N LEU A 137 0.22 -6.14 14.76
CA LEU A 137 1.64 -6.39 14.52
C LEU A 137 2.49 -5.13 14.67
N ILE A 138 1.99 -3.97 14.26
CA ILE A 138 2.66 -2.69 14.55
C ILE A 138 2.77 -2.49 16.07
N LEU A 139 1.69 -2.73 16.81
CA LEU A 139 1.72 -2.65 18.27
C LEU A 139 2.68 -3.66 18.89
N LEU A 140 2.78 -4.88 18.35
CA LEU A 140 3.74 -5.88 18.81
C LEU A 140 5.20 -5.41 18.63
N VAL A 141 5.52 -4.82 17.47
CA VAL A 141 6.88 -4.28 17.20
C VAL A 141 7.23 -3.16 18.18
N ILE A 142 6.26 -2.29 18.49
CA ILE A 142 6.47 -1.14 19.40
C ILE A 142 6.47 -1.59 20.87
N TYR A 143 5.59 -2.53 21.21
CA TYR A 143 5.33 -3.01 22.57
C TYR A 143 5.35 -4.55 22.59
N PRO A 144 6.55 -5.18 22.67
CA PRO A 144 6.68 -6.64 22.56
C PRO A 144 5.88 -7.45 23.60
N HIS A 145 5.55 -6.85 24.75
CA HIS A 145 4.73 -7.47 25.78
C HIS A 145 3.25 -7.64 25.37
N LEU A 146 2.80 -7.01 24.28
CA LEU A 146 1.45 -7.11 23.75
C LEU A 146 1.24 -8.27 22.76
N VAL A 147 2.05 -9.34 22.84
CA VAL A 147 1.95 -10.53 21.96
C VAL A 147 0.56 -11.17 21.94
N VAL A 148 -0.23 -11.00 23.01
CA VAL A 148 -1.60 -11.51 23.07
C VAL A 148 -2.55 -10.82 22.07
N VAL A 149 -2.27 -9.56 21.69
CA VAL A 149 -3.13 -8.78 20.80
C VAL A 149 -3.21 -9.37 19.38
N PRO A 150 -2.10 -9.64 18.66
CA PRO A 150 -2.15 -10.29 17.36
C PRO A 150 -2.66 -11.73 17.42
N ILE A 151 -2.48 -12.44 18.55
CA ILE A 151 -3.08 -13.77 18.76
C ILE A 151 -4.61 -13.66 18.76
N ILE A 152 -5.17 -12.74 19.56
CA ILE A 152 -6.62 -12.50 19.60
C ILE A 152 -7.14 -12.10 18.22
N ALA A 153 -6.47 -11.17 17.53
CA ALA A 153 -6.85 -10.75 16.18
C ALA A 153 -6.90 -11.94 15.21
N SER A 154 -5.92 -12.85 15.30
CA SER A 154 -5.86 -14.05 14.46
C SER A 154 -6.95 -15.07 14.77
N PHE A 155 -7.30 -15.25 16.05
CA PHE A 155 -8.43 -16.11 16.43
C PHE A 155 -9.76 -15.56 15.94
N LEU A 156 -9.99 -14.25 16.11
CA LEU A 156 -11.21 -13.59 15.61
C LEU A 156 -11.31 -13.70 14.08
N LEU A 157 -10.20 -13.52 13.39
CA LEU A 157 -10.12 -13.71 11.95
C LEU A 157 -10.44 -15.15 11.55
N ALA A 158 -9.77 -16.14 12.15
CA ALA A 158 -10.01 -17.56 11.86
C ALA A 158 -11.48 -17.94 12.08
N ALA A 159 -12.09 -17.44 13.16
CA ALA A 159 -13.53 -17.61 13.41
C ALA A 159 -14.37 -16.95 12.31
N SER A 160 -14.03 -15.74 11.87
CA SER A 160 -14.75 -15.04 10.78
C SER A 160 -14.64 -15.79 9.45
N ILE A 161 -13.47 -16.34 9.13
CA ILE A 161 -13.24 -17.16 7.93
C ILE A 161 -14.04 -18.46 8.02
N ALA A 162 -14.05 -19.12 9.18
CA ALA A 162 -14.82 -20.34 9.40
C ALA A 162 -16.32 -20.08 9.22
N VAL A 163 -16.86 -19.04 9.86
CA VAL A 163 -18.27 -18.64 9.67
C VAL A 163 -18.54 -18.32 8.20
N ARG A 164 -17.65 -17.55 7.55
CA ARG A 164 -17.80 -17.17 6.14
C ARG A 164 -17.74 -18.36 5.18
N THR A 165 -17.02 -19.43 5.52
CA THR A 165 -16.83 -20.60 4.67
C THR A 165 -17.90 -21.67 4.91
N PHE A 166 -18.26 -21.91 6.17
CA PHE A 166 -19.17 -23.00 6.54
C PHE A 166 -20.64 -22.57 6.67
N VAL A 167 -20.91 -21.30 6.98
CA VAL A 167 -22.28 -20.81 7.19
C VAL A 167 -22.81 -20.05 5.98
N SER A 168 -21.97 -19.27 5.30
CA SER A 168 -22.40 -18.48 4.14
C SER A 168 -22.56 -19.35 2.90
N ARG A 169 -23.74 -19.29 2.28
CA ARG A 169 -24.04 -20.01 1.01
C ARG A 169 -23.52 -19.30 -0.24
N THR A 170 -22.74 -18.23 -0.08
CA THR A 170 -22.26 -17.43 -1.21
C THR A 170 -20.77 -17.66 -1.45
N PRO A 171 -20.32 -17.65 -2.72
CA PRO A 171 -18.91 -17.87 -3.02
C PRO A 171 -18.05 -16.79 -2.37
N VAL A 172 -16.85 -17.17 -1.92
CA VAL A 172 -15.83 -16.25 -1.41
C VAL A 172 -15.23 -15.46 -2.57
N SER A 173 -15.13 -14.14 -2.43
CA SER A 173 -14.56 -13.26 -3.45
C SER A 173 -13.06 -13.48 -3.60
N ARG A 174 -12.46 -12.97 -4.69
CA ARG A 174 -11.00 -13.04 -4.88
C ARG A 174 -10.29 -12.18 -3.85
N THR A 175 -10.78 -10.98 -3.59
CA THR A 175 -10.21 -10.09 -2.57
C THR A 175 -10.27 -10.73 -1.19
N GLU A 176 -11.41 -11.33 -0.80
CA GLU A 176 -11.55 -12.03 0.49
C GLU A 176 -10.46 -13.11 0.64
N ARG A 177 -10.31 -14.00 -0.36
CA ARG A 177 -9.26 -15.04 -0.33
C ARG A 177 -7.86 -14.47 -0.28
N TYR A 178 -7.59 -13.40 -1.04
CA TYR A 178 -6.29 -12.77 -1.10
C TYR A 178 -5.91 -12.16 0.26
N LEU A 179 -6.81 -11.39 0.87
CA LEU A 179 -6.59 -10.79 2.19
C LEU A 179 -6.36 -11.86 3.25
N TRP A 180 -7.18 -12.92 3.29
CA TRP A 180 -6.98 -14.03 4.23
C TRP A 180 -5.65 -14.74 4.03
N PHE A 181 -5.21 -14.90 2.78
CA PHE A 181 -3.91 -15.50 2.48
C PHE A 181 -2.75 -14.63 2.98
N VAL A 182 -2.82 -13.32 2.74
CA VAL A 182 -1.82 -12.37 3.25
C VAL A 182 -1.85 -12.35 4.78
N GLU A 183 -3.02 -12.30 5.42
CA GLU A 183 -3.18 -12.32 6.88
C GLU A 183 -2.63 -13.59 7.53
N ALA A 184 -2.94 -14.76 6.96
CA ALA A 184 -2.38 -16.03 7.44
C ALA A 184 -0.85 -16.03 7.34
N SER A 185 -0.32 -15.45 6.26
CA SER A 185 1.12 -15.30 6.07
C SER A 185 1.72 -14.33 7.10
N LEU A 186 1.04 -13.21 7.39
CA LEU A 186 1.41 -12.27 8.46
C LEU A 186 1.50 -12.98 9.81
N PHE A 187 0.49 -13.77 10.15
CA PHE A 187 0.45 -14.55 11.40
C PHE A 187 1.65 -15.51 11.50
N VAL A 188 1.86 -16.35 10.49
CA VAL A 188 2.93 -17.35 10.50
C VAL A 188 4.29 -16.68 10.59
N LEU A 189 4.57 -15.69 9.74
CA LEU A 189 5.86 -15.01 9.73
C LEU A 189 6.13 -14.24 11.03
N ALA A 190 5.14 -13.51 11.53
CA ALA A 190 5.32 -12.70 12.74
C ALA A 190 5.38 -13.54 14.02
N LEU A 191 4.41 -14.44 14.23
CA LEU A 191 4.21 -15.10 15.52
C LEU A 191 4.84 -16.49 15.60
N VAL A 192 4.93 -17.22 14.49
CA VAL A 192 5.53 -18.56 14.48
C VAL A 192 7.03 -18.47 14.21
N LEU A 193 7.44 -17.63 13.26
CA LEU A 193 8.85 -17.46 12.89
C LEU A 193 9.54 -16.28 13.59
N GLY A 194 8.79 -15.43 14.30
CA GLY A 194 9.37 -14.31 15.06
C GLY A 194 9.90 -13.17 14.20
N LEU A 195 9.30 -12.90 13.03
CA LEU A 195 9.74 -11.89 12.06
C LEU A 195 8.73 -10.74 11.85
N PRO A 196 8.22 -10.08 12.92
CA PRO A 196 7.15 -9.10 12.78
C PRO A 196 7.56 -7.84 11.99
N GLU A 197 8.81 -7.42 12.05
CA GLU A 197 9.28 -6.19 11.38
C GLU A 197 9.50 -6.41 9.88
N GLN A 198 10.12 -7.54 9.52
CA GLN A 198 10.34 -7.94 8.13
C GLN A 198 9.01 -8.09 7.41
N VAL A 199 8.01 -8.72 8.05
CA VAL A 199 6.74 -8.98 7.40
C VAL A 199 5.94 -7.70 7.15
N LEU A 200 5.97 -6.72 8.07
CA LEU A 200 5.35 -5.42 7.84
C LEU A 200 5.97 -4.74 6.61
N GLY A 201 7.30 -4.67 6.53
CA GLY A 201 7.99 -4.04 5.40
C GLY A 201 7.75 -4.75 4.06
N VAL A 202 7.66 -6.08 4.08
CA VAL A 202 7.37 -6.88 2.89
C VAL A 202 5.94 -6.68 2.38
N VAL A 203 4.95 -6.51 3.25
CA VAL A 203 3.58 -6.20 2.82
C VAL A 203 3.49 -4.82 2.17
N LEU A 204 4.27 -3.83 2.64
CA LEU A 204 4.41 -2.55 1.93
C LEU A 204 4.97 -2.75 0.51
N LEU A 205 6.04 -3.54 0.37
CA LEU A 205 6.62 -3.85 -0.94
C LEU A 205 5.65 -4.61 -1.86
N LEU A 206 4.89 -5.55 -1.30
CA LEU A 206 3.84 -6.30 -2.00
C LEU A 206 2.78 -5.35 -2.56
N HIS A 207 2.33 -4.37 -1.78
CA HIS A 207 1.40 -3.35 -2.24
C HIS A 207 1.93 -2.59 -3.46
N PHE A 208 3.17 -2.11 -3.38
CA PHE A 208 3.78 -1.35 -4.48
C PHE A 208 3.92 -2.21 -5.74
N ALA A 209 4.33 -3.48 -5.59
CA ALA A 209 4.45 -4.41 -6.70
C ALA A 209 3.09 -4.71 -7.35
N ASN A 210 2.05 -4.97 -6.55
CA ASN A 210 0.69 -5.17 -7.03
C ASN A 210 0.18 -3.97 -7.83
N TRP A 211 0.40 -2.76 -7.31
CA TRP A 211 0.01 -1.53 -7.98
C TRP A 211 0.75 -1.35 -9.30
N TYR A 212 2.09 -1.53 -9.30
CA TYR A 212 2.88 -1.36 -10.52
C TYR A 212 2.49 -2.35 -11.63
N VAL A 213 2.27 -3.60 -11.27
CA VAL A 213 1.96 -4.64 -12.25
C VAL A 213 0.54 -4.50 -12.76
N TRP A 214 -0.42 -4.13 -11.91
CA TRP A 214 -1.79 -3.88 -12.35
C TRP A 214 -1.89 -2.69 -13.31
N TYR A 215 -1.24 -1.55 -12.99
CA TYR A 215 -1.20 -0.40 -13.91
C TYR A 215 -0.45 -0.74 -15.21
N GLY A 216 0.65 -1.49 -15.13
CA GLY A 216 1.37 -1.99 -16.30
C GLY A 216 0.48 -2.86 -17.19
N GLY A 217 -0.33 -3.74 -16.59
CA GLY A 217 -1.33 -4.55 -17.28
C GLY A 217 -2.36 -3.71 -18.04
N LYS A 218 -2.84 -2.61 -17.45
CA LYS A 218 -3.82 -1.71 -18.09
C LYS A 218 -3.31 -1.01 -19.36
N VAL A 219 -2.00 -0.88 -19.52
CA VAL A 219 -1.39 -0.24 -20.69
C VAL A 219 -0.70 -1.23 -21.63
N ALA A 220 -0.66 -2.51 -21.27
CA ALA A 220 0.11 -3.55 -21.98
C ALA A 220 -0.29 -3.70 -23.46
N GLU A 221 -1.58 -3.56 -23.77
CA GLU A 221 -2.10 -3.65 -25.14
C GLU A 221 -1.69 -2.47 -26.04
N ARG A 222 -1.05 -1.44 -25.48
CA ARG A 222 -0.61 -0.23 -26.20
C ARG A 222 0.90 -0.08 -26.04
N PRO A 223 1.73 -0.70 -26.93
CA PRO A 223 3.18 -0.83 -26.73
C PRO A 223 3.90 0.49 -26.41
N GLY A 224 3.54 1.59 -27.09
CA GLY A 224 4.12 2.91 -26.80
C GLY A 224 3.78 3.44 -25.40
N LYS A 225 2.54 3.22 -24.93
CA LYS A 225 2.12 3.59 -23.57
C LYS A 225 2.72 2.68 -22.52
N ALA A 226 2.81 1.38 -22.79
CA ALA A 226 3.47 0.41 -21.91
C ALA A 226 4.95 0.74 -21.72
N LYS A 227 5.68 1.03 -22.81
CA LYS A 227 7.07 1.46 -22.75
C LYS A 227 7.23 2.75 -21.94
N GLY A 228 6.37 3.74 -22.19
CA GLY A 228 6.36 4.99 -21.43
C GLY A 228 6.15 4.77 -19.93
N TYR A 229 5.14 3.97 -19.57
CA TYR A 229 4.83 3.59 -18.19
C TYR A 229 6.03 2.94 -17.48
N TRP A 230 6.62 1.90 -18.07
CA TRP A 230 7.75 1.21 -17.43
C TRP A 230 9.02 2.07 -17.39
N THR A 231 9.22 2.95 -18.38
CA THR A 231 10.30 3.95 -18.33
C THR A 231 10.12 4.86 -17.12
N GLU A 232 8.91 5.32 -16.84
CA GLU A 232 8.61 6.15 -15.67
C GLU A 232 8.80 5.39 -14.35
N VAL A 233 8.39 4.12 -14.27
CA VAL A 233 8.67 3.27 -13.10
C VAL A 233 10.18 3.18 -12.84
N ILE A 234 10.96 2.89 -13.88
CA ILE A 234 12.42 2.75 -13.77
C ILE A 234 13.07 4.08 -13.37
N VAL A 235 12.66 5.18 -14.01
CA VAL A 235 13.23 6.52 -13.74
C VAL A 235 12.92 6.97 -12.31
N THR A 236 11.68 6.81 -11.85
CA THR A 236 11.32 7.20 -10.48
C THR A 236 12.03 6.35 -9.44
N LEU A 237 12.15 5.03 -9.64
CA LEU A 237 12.97 4.15 -8.80
C LEU A 237 14.45 4.56 -8.80
N ALA A 238 15.03 4.86 -9.96
CA ALA A 238 16.43 5.28 -10.06
C ALA A 238 16.67 6.62 -9.32
N ILE A 239 15.77 7.59 -9.46
CA ILE A 239 15.82 8.87 -8.74
C ILE A 239 15.74 8.63 -7.23
N SER A 240 14.77 7.85 -6.76
CA SER A 240 14.61 7.54 -5.33
C SER A 240 15.81 6.78 -4.77
N ALA A 241 16.35 5.80 -5.52
CA ALA A 241 17.53 5.06 -5.11
C ALA A 241 18.78 5.93 -5.04
N ALA A 242 18.99 6.82 -6.03
CA ALA A 242 20.11 7.76 -6.03
C ALA A 242 20.01 8.77 -4.87
N ALA A 243 18.83 9.30 -4.59
CA ALA A 243 18.59 10.21 -3.47
C ALA A 243 18.78 9.51 -2.11
N PHE A 244 18.33 8.26 -1.99
CA PHE A 244 18.58 7.45 -0.79
C PHE A 244 20.07 7.13 -0.61
N ALA A 245 20.77 6.79 -1.69
CA ALA A 245 22.22 6.57 -1.66
C ALA A 245 22.98 7.86 -1.26
N ALA A 246 22.56 9.01 -1.79
CA ALA A 246 23.09 10.33 -1.40
C ALA A 246 22.92 10.59 0.11
N LEU A 247 21.76 10.26 0.68
CA LEU A 247 21.56 10.32 2.13
C LEU A 247 22.47 9.34 2.87
N ARG A 248 22.46 8.06 2.47
CA ARG A 248 23.06 6.96 3.23
C ARG A 248 24.57 6.95 3.22
N TYR A 249 25.17 7.26 2.07
CA TYR A 249 26.62 7.11 1.84
C TYR A 249 27.35 8.45 1.75
N PHE A 250 26.66 9.54 1.39
CA PHE A 250 27.27 10.85 1.21
C PHE A 250 26.80 11.89 2.26
N GLY A 251 25.90 11.49 3.18
CA GLY A 251 25.45 12.36 4.27
C GLY A 251 24.62 13.57 3.82
N ALA A 252 24.01 13.53 2.64
CA ALA A 252 23.19 14.62 2.11
C ALA A 252 21.87 14.76 2.90
N SER A 253 21.93 15.51 4.01
CA SER A 253 20.88 15.61 5.03
C SER A 253 19.53 16.12 4.52
N VAL A 254 19.50 16.90 3.44
CA VAL A 254 18.25 17.36 2.80
C VAL A 254 17.36 16.19 2.38
N PHE A 255 17.94 15.06 1.97
CA PHE A 255 17.19 13.86 1.62
C PHE A 255 16.59 13.14 2.83
N GLY A 256 17.01 13.52 4.05
CA GLY A 256 16.39 13.06 5.30
C GLY A 256 14.90 13.41 5.36
N LEU A 257 14.47 14.52 4.76
CA LEU A 257 13.05 14.91 4.67
C LEU A 257 12.18 13.91 3.89
N PHE A 258 12.78 13.01 3.10
CA PHE A 258 12.07 11.99 2.33
C PHE A 258 12.24 10.60 2.94
N PHE A 259 13.45 10.27 3.42
CA PHE A 259 13.78 8.90 3.80
C PHE A 259 13.97 8.66 5.30
N ALA A 260 14.11 9.70 6.13
CA ALA A 260 14.08 9.49 7.58
C ALA A 260 12.68 9.01 7.98
N LEU A 261 12.61 7.97 8.82
CA LEU A 261 11.36 7.24 9.10
C LEU A 261 10.21 8.16 9.52
N GLN A 262 10.47 9.14 10.39
CA GLN A 262 9.43 10.06 10.84
C GLN A 262 8.83 10.89 9.69
N PHE A 263 9.65 11.35 8.75
CA PHE A 263 9.16 12.13 7.60
C PHE A 263 8.58 11.22 6.52
N TYR A 264 9.15 10.02 6.32
CA TYR A 264 8.58 9.01 5.44
C TYR A 264 7.15 8.65 5.85
N TYR A 265 6.89 8.44 7.15
CA TYR A 265 5.53 8.18 7.65
C TYR A 265 4.59 9.37 7.44
N ALA A 266 5.07 10.61 7.60
CA ALA A 266 4.28 11.80 7.27
C ALA A 266 3.90 11.84 5.77
N TRP A 267 4.86 11.54 4.89
CA TRP A 267 4.61 11.42 3.45
C TRP A 267 3.64 10.30 3.12
N ALA A 268 3.75 9.15 3.79
CA ALA A 268 2.83 8.03 3.61
C ALA A 268 1.40 8.40 4.01
N ILE A 269 1.21 9.09 5.15
CA ILE A 269 -0.10 9.59 5.58
C ILE A 269 -0.68 10.54 4.54
N ALA A 270 0.09 11.54 4.09
CA ALA A 270 -0.34 12.47 3.07
C ALA A 270 -0.74 11.75 1.77
N HIS A 271 0.12 10.84 1.29
CA HIS A 271 -0.14 10.04 0.11
C HIS A 271 -1.46 9.26 0.23
N ILE A 272 -1.68 8.54 1.34
CA ILE A 272 -2.88 7.72 1.54
C ILE A 272 -4.16 8.58 1.58
N LEU A 273 -4.13 9.69 2.33
CA LEU A 273 -5.28 10.59 2.40
C LEU A 273 -5.62 11.19 1.03
N LEU A 274 -4.60 11.61 0.27
CA LEU A 274 -4.76 12.13 -1.08
C LEU A 274 -5.27 11.06 -2.06
N SER A 275 -4.81 9.82 -1.90
CA SER A 275 -5.32 8.67 -2.65
C SER A 275 -6.82 8.46 -2.40
N PHE A 276 -7.29 8.54 -1.15
CA PHE A 276 -8.72 8.45 -0.83
C PHE A 276 -9.55 9.60 -1.42
N VAL A 277 -9.04 10.83 -1.41
CA VAL A 277 -9.71 11.98 -2.06
C VAL A 277 -9.83 11.78 -3.57
N SER A 278 -8.81 11.16 -4.18
CA SER A 278 -8.75 10.94 -5.64
C SER A 278 -9.49 9.69 -6.12
N ALA A 279 -9.91 8.82 -5.19
CA ALA A 279 -10.55 7.55 -5.50
C ALA A 279 -12.00 7.78 -5.95
N LYS A 280 -12.41 7.11 -7.03
CA LYS A 280 -13.82 7.01 -7.42
C LYS A 280 -14.36 5.72 -6.82
N TRP A 281 -15.00 5.83 -5.66
CA TRP A 281 -15.69 4.69 -5.04
C TRP A 281 -16.94 4.38 -5.85
N HIS A 282 -16.93 3.25 -6.57
CA HIS A 282 -18.12 2.75 -7.23
C HIS A 282 -19.07 2.19 -6.17
N SER A 283 -19.93 3.06 -5.61
CA SER A 283 -21.12 2.67 -4.85
C SER A 283 -22.15 2.03 -5.79
#